data_AF-A0A2P4PKE9-F1
#
_entry.id   AF-A0A2P4PKE9-F1
#
_cell.length_a   1.000
_cell.length_b   1.000
_cell.length_c   1.000
_cell.angle_alpha   90.00
_cell.angle_beta   90.00
_cell.angle_gamma   90.00
#
_symmetry.space_group_name_H-M   'P 1'
#
loop_
_entity.id
_entity.type
_entity.pdbx_description
1 polymer ?
#
loop_
_entity_poly.entity_id
_entity_poly.type
_entity_poly.pdbx_seq_one_letter_code
_entity_poly.pdbx_strand_id
1 'polypeptide(L)'
;DSSALSNWTYTENPSIAVLIVLFSLLIVIYLMNLLIGLLSNAIEEDNNRVSYLMPKAEILAEIELFYLLWFPEVIYYYADVDKTRIEIKRLIKEGEWDTKEFTELREDLFEKLQIKYNTIDNEVIFDKLKSYDKKFDMLEGKLGKLEKLLEEKHEK
;
A
#
# COMPACT_ATOMS: atom_id res chain seq x y z
N ASP A 1 21.83 -57.16 5.04
CA ASP A 1 21.31 -56.60 3.78
C ASP A 1 20.96 -57.69 2.80
N SER A 2 19.65 -57.86 2.56
CA SER A 2 19.09 -58.90 1.68
C SER A 2 18.43 -58.23 0.47
N SER A 3 19.23 -57.57 -0.37
CA SER A 3 18.73 -57.10 -1.67
C SER A 3 18.61 -58.28 -2.62
N ALA A 4 17.56 -58.29 -3.46
CA ALA A 4 17.32 -59.37 -4.43
C ALA A 4 18.47 -59.58 -5.44
N LEU A 5 19.39 -58.61 -5.55
CA LEU A 5 20.60 -58.66 -6.38
C LEU A 5 21.86 -59.19 -5.65
N SER A 6 21.81 -59.41 -4.34
CA SER A 6 23.00 -59.79 -3.54
C SER A 6 23.61 -61.15 -3.96
N ASN A 7 22.83 -62.02 -4.59
CA ASN A 7 23.28 -63.33 -5.11
C ASN A 7 23.69 -63.31 -6.60
N TRP A 8 23.67 -62.16 -7.26
CA TRP A 8 23.94 -62.09 -8.71
C TRP A 8 25.37 -61.63 -8.96
N THR A 9 26.32 -62.56 -8.96
CA THR A 9 27.68 -62.31 -9.43
C THR A 9 27.65 -62.10 -10.95
N TYR A 10 27.70 -60.83 -11.40
CA TYR A 10 27.81 -60.43 -12.82
C TYR A 10 28.93 -61.17 -13.58
N THR A 11 29.92 -61.68 -12.83
CA THR A 11 31.05 -62.48 -13.30
C THR A 11 30.68 -63.89 -13.79
N GLU A 12 29.56 -64.47 -13.37
CA GLU A 12 29.24 -65.88 -13.65
C GLU A 12 28.37 -66.09 -14.91
N ASN A 13 27.75 -65.02 -15.43
CA ASN A 13 26.83 -65.11 -16.57
C ASN A 13 27.04 -63.96 -17.57
N PRO A 14 27.84 -64.17 -18.63
CA PRO A 14 28.18 -63.11 -19.59
C PRO A 14 26.96 -62.53 -20.32
N SER A 15 25.88 -63.30 -20.47
CA SER A 15 24.63 -62.83 -21.08
C SER A 15 23.91 -61.77 -20.23
N ILE A 16 23.91 -61.93 -18.90
CA ILE A 16 23.31 -60.95 -17.97
C ILE A 16 24.12 -59.66 -18.01
N ALA A 17 25.44 -59.80 -18.11
CA ALA A 17 26.34 -58.68 -18.23
C ALA A 17 26.04 -57.81 -19.47
N VAL A 18 25.92 -58.45 -20.63
CA VAL A 18 25.56 -57.78 -21.88
C VAL A 18 24.15 -57.15 -21.80
N LEU A 19 23.18 -57.85 -21.20
CA LEU A 19 21.82 -57.32 -21.03
C LEU A 19 21.79 -56.06 -20.16
N ILE A 20 22.53 -56.03 -19.05
CA ILE A 20 22.63 -54.86 -18.17
C ILE A 20 23.25 -53.68 -18.94
N VAL A 21 24.34 -53.90 -19.66
CA VAL A 21 25.00 -52.85 -20.45
C VAL A 21 24.05 -52.29 -21.52
N LEU A 22 23.38 -53.16 -22.27
CA LEU A 22 22.41 -52.75 -23.30
C LEU A 22 21.22 -52.00 -22.70
N PHE A 23 20.69 -52.47 -21.57
CA PHE A 23 19.58 -51.83 -20.87
C PHE A 23 19.98 -50.45 -20.33
N SER A 24 21.17 -50.31 -19.73
CA SER A 24 21.71 -49.02 -19.30
C SER A 24 21.89 -48.04 -20.46
N LEU A 25 22.41 -48.52 -21.61
CA LEU A 25 22.55 -47.70 -22.82
C LEU A 25 21.19 -47.24 -23.35
N LEU A 26 20.18 -48.11 -23.34
CA LEU A 26 18.82 -47.77 -23.75
C LEU A 26 18.22 -46.68 -22.84
N ILE A 27 18.39 -46.80 -21.52
CA ILE A 27 17.89 -45.78 -20.58
C ILE A 27 18.52 -44.42 -20.89
N VAL A 28 19.84 -44.37 -21.02
CA VAL A 28 20.57 -43.11 -21.21
C VAL A 28 20.28 -42.48 -22.57
N ILE A 29 20.27 -43.28 -23.65
CA ILE A 29 20.15 -42.76 -25.01
C ILE A 29 18.69 -42.52 -25.39
N TYR A 30 17.78 -43.42 -25.03
CA TYR A 30 16.39 -43.35 -25.49
C TYR A 30 15.49 -42.72 -24.44
N LEU A 31 15.47 -43.26 -23.22
CA LEU A 31 14.51 -42.81 -22.21
C LEU A 31 14.81 -41.41 -21.69
N MET A 32 16.08 -41.04 -21.45
CA MET A 32 16.41 -39.69 -20.99
C MET A 32 16.08 -38.65 -22.06
N ASN A 33 16.41 -38.91 -23.32
CA ASN A 33 16.12 -37.98 -24.41
C ASN A 33 14.62 -37.84 -24.65
N LEU A 34 13.86 -38.94 -24.56
CA LEU A 34 12.39 -38.91 -24.62
C LEU A 34 11.81 -38.11 -23.45
N LEU A 35 12.28 -38.36 -22.22
CA LEU A 35 11.79 -37.68 -21.02
C LEU A 35 12.05 -36.18 -21.09
N ILE A 36 13.24 -35.76 -21.53
CA ILE A 36 13.58 -34.35 -21.72
C ILE A 36 12.65 -33.70 -22.77
N GLY A 37 12.40 -34.37 -23.89
CA GLY A 37 11.49 -33.85 -24.93
C GLY A 37 10.05 -33.69 -24.44
N LEU A 38 9.53 -34.70 -23.72
CA LEU A 38 8.19 -34.65 -23.14
C LEU A 38 8.09 -33.56 -22.05
N LEU A 39 9.10 -33.46 -21.19
CA LEU A 39 9.14 -32.43 -20.16
C LEU A 39 9.22 -31.03 -20.75
N SER A 40 10.02 -30.83 -21.80
CA SER A 40 10.12 -29.55 -22.50
C SER A 40 8.77 -29.13 -23.09
N ASN A 41 8.05 -30.06 -23.73
CA ASN A 41 6.74 -29.78 -24.30
C ASN A 41 5.70 -29.42 -23.23
N ALA A 42 5.71 -30.14 -22.10
CA ALA A 42 4.81 -29.85 -20.98
C ALA A 42 5.12 -28.49 -20.32
N ILE A 43 6.40 -28.12 -20.20
CA ILE A 43 6.80 -26.80 -19.69
C ILE A 43 6.36 -25.69 -20.64
N GLU A 44 6.48 -25.88 -21.96
CA GLU A 44 6.05 -24.89 -22.95
C GLU A 44 4.53 -24.65 -22.90
N GLU A 45 3.74 -25.71 -22.74
CA GLU A 45 2.29 -25.63 -22.59
C GLU A 45 1.87 -24.91 -21.28
N ASP A 46 2.58 -25.15 -20.18
CA ASP A 46 2.29 -24.56 -18.86
C ASP A 46 3.02 -23.22 -18.60
N ASN A 47 3.82 -22.71 -19.55
CA ASN A 47 4.48 -21.39 -19.46
C ASN A 47 3.49 -20.24 -19.70
N ASN A 48 2.36 -20.28 -19.00
CA ASN A 48 1.35 -19.24 -19.02
C ASN A 48 1.59 -18.27 -17.86
N ARG A 49 2.04 -17.05 -18.20
CA ARG A 49 2.24 -15.95 -17.24
C ARG A 49 0.99 -15.70 -16.38
N VAL A 50 -0.21 -15.95 -16.90
CA VAL A 50 -1.47 -15.76 -16.16
C VAL A 50 -1.64 -16.83 -15.07
N SER A 51 -1.30 -18.10 -15.36
CA SER A 51 -1.33 -19.20 -14.38
C SER A 51 -0.35 -18.98 -13.22
N TYR A 52 0.77 -18.29 -13.46
CA TYR A 52 1.71 -17.88 -12.40
C TYR A 52 1.17 -16.73 -11.52
N LEU A 53 0.44 -15.78 -12.12
CA LEU A 53 -0.04 -14.59 -11.40
C LEU A 53 -1.19 -14.90 -10.45
N MET A 54 -2.03 -15.88 -10.77
CA MET A 54 -3.17 -16.31 -9.93
C MET A 54 -2.75 -16.78 -8.52
N PRO A 55 -1.90 -17.81 -8.35
CA PRO A 55 -1.44 -18.25 -7.02
C PRO A 55 -0.58 -17.18 -6.34
N LYS A 56 0.16 -16.37 -7.10
CA LYS A 56 0.92 -15.25 -6.53
C LYS A 56 0.00 -14.20 -5.89
N ALA A 57 -1.13 -13.89 -6.51
CA ALA A 57 -2.13 -12.98 -5.95
C ALA A 57 -2.84 -13.58 -4.74
N GLU A 58 -3.13 -14.88 -4.77
CA GLU A 58 -3.72 -15.61 -3.64
C GLU A 58 -2.83 -15.57 -2.40
N ILE A 59 -1.53 -15.87 -2.55
CA ILE A 59 -0.55 -15.79 -1.46
C ILE A 59 -0.42 -14.35 -0.93
N LEU A 60 -0.42 -13.35 -1.83
CA LEU A 60 -0.34 -11.95 -1.40
C LEU A 60 -1.57 -11.53 -0.58
N ALA A 61 -2.77 -11.90 -1.04
CA ALA A 61 -4.01 -11.60 -0.32
C ALA A 61 -4.07 -12.30 1.05
N GLU A 62 -3.58 -13.54 1.14
CA GLU A 62 -3.46 -14.26 2.40
C GLU A 62 -2.51 -13.54 3.37
N ILE A 63 -1.32 -13.15 2.90
CA ILE A 63 -0.34 -12.39 3.70
C ILE A 63 -0.92 -11.05 4.16
N GLU A 64 -1.59 -10.31 3.27
CA GLU A 64 -2.22 -9.03 3.61
C GLU A 64 -3.31 -9.19 4.68
N LEU A 65 -4.13 -10.25 4.57
CA LEU A 65 -5.15 -10.57 5.57
C LEU A 65 -4.51 -10.89 6.94
N PHE A 66 -3.40 -11.64 6.96
CA PHE A 66 -2.64 -11.89 8.20
C PHE A 66 -2.10 -10.60 8.81
N TYR A 67 -1.52 -9.70 8.02
CA TYR A 67 -1.04 -8.40 8.53
C TYR A 67 -2.16 -7.53 9.08
N LEU A 68 -3.35 -7.56 8.45
CA LEU A 68 -4.50 -6.80 8.90
C LEU A 68 -5.09 -7.36 10.21
N LEU A 69 -5.05 -8.68 10.40
CA LEU A 69 -5.50 -9.33 11.64
C LEU A 69 -4.48 -9.24 12.80
N TRP A 70 -3.20 -9.07 12.47
CA TRP A 70 -2.13 -8.81 13.46
C TRP A 70 -1.85 -7.32 13.68
N PHE A 71 -2.64 -6.43 13.08
CA PHE A 71 -2.52 -5.01 13.37
C PHE A 71 -2.84 -4.77 14.86
N PRO A 72 -1.93 -4.13 15.62
CA PRO A 72 -2.20 -3.83 17.02
C PRO A 72 -3.45 -2.96 17.12
N GLU A 73 -4.40 -3.36 17.97
CA GLU A 73 -5.59 -2.57 18.28
C GLU A 73 -5.21 -1.16 18.81
N VAL A 74 -4.04 -1.05 19.44
CA VAL A 74 -3.49 0.21 19.98
C VAL A 74 -2.03 0.37 19.56
N ILE A 75 -1.73 1.44 18.81
CA ILE A 75 -0.35 1.86 18.51
C ILE A 75 0.05 2.91 19.55
N TYR A 76 0.95 2.55 20.45
CA TYR A 76 1.53 3.51 21.39
C TYR A 76 2.62 4.33 20.69
N TYR A 77 2.28 5.54 20.26
CA TYR A 77 3.25 6.50 19.78
C TYR A 77 3.83 7.28 20.96
N TYR A 78 5.16 7.31 21.09
CA TYR A 78 5.82 8.20 22.03
C TYR A 78 5.81 9.61 21.44
N ALA A 79 5.03 10.51 22.06
CA ALA A 79 5.01 11.92 21.72
C ALA A 79 5.55 12.74 22.88
N ASP A 80 6.52 13.60 22.60
CA ASP A 80 7.06 14.55 23.56
C ASP A 80 6.03 15.68 23.78
N VAL A 81 5.55 15.80 25.01
CA VAL A 81 4.48 16.74 25.40
C VAL A 81 4.82 18.18 25.01
N ASP A 82 6.06 18.61 25.19
CA ASP A 82 6.47 19.98 24.92
C ASP A 82 6.56 20.25 23.41
N LYS A 83 7.14 19.32 22.65
CA LYS A 83 7.20 19.43 21.17
C LYS A 83 5.81 19.41 20.57
N THR A 84 4.93 18.52 21.02
CA THR A 84 3.55 18.44 20.55
C THR A 84 2.80 19.73 20.85
N ARG A 85 2.98 20.30 22.05
CA ARG A 85 2.36 21.58 22.42
C ARG A 85 2.84 22.75 21.55
N ILE A 86 4.13 22.79 21.19
CA ILE A 86 4.69 23.82 20.29
C ILE A 86 4.09 23.68 18.89
N GLU A 87 4.04 22.46 18.36
CA GLU A 87 3.58 22.20 17.00
C GLU A 87 2.08 22.49 16.82
N ILE A 88 1.26 22.10 17.79
CA ILE A 88 -0.18 22.42 17.77
C ILE A 88 -0.40 23.94 17.75
N LYS A 89 0.36 24.70 18.56
CA LYS A 89 0.27 26.17 18.56
C LYS A 89 0.71 26.78 17.23
N ARG A 90 1.72 26.21 16.59
CA ARG A 90 2.18 26.60 15.25
C ARG A 90 1.09 26.38 14.21
N LEU A 91 0.52 25.18 14.17
CA LEU A 91 -0.56 24.80 13.24
C LEU A 91 -1.80 25.69 13.41
N ILE A 92 -2.20 25.99 14.65
CA ILE A 92 -3.32 26.92 14.91
C ILE A 92 -3.00 28.32 14.39
N LYS A 93 -1.79 28.83 14.62
CA LYS A 93 -1.36 30.16 14.17
C LYS A 93 -1.33 30.27 12.65
N GLU A 94 -0.94 29.21 11.97
CA GLU A 94 -0.83 29.15 10.51
C GLU A 94 -2.17 28.79 9.82
N GLY A 95 -3.19 28.43 10.60
CA GLY A 95 -4.49 28.02 10.07
C GLY A 95 -4.48 26.61 9.45
N GLU A 96 -3.41 25.85 9.64
CA GLU A 96 -3.24 24.48 9.16
C GLU A 96 -3.87 23.43 10.10
N TRP A 97 -4.34 23.85 11.27
CA TRP A 97 -4.98 22.96 12.23
C TRP A 97 -6.40 22.60 11.76
N ASP A 98 -6.60 21.35 11.33
CA ASP A 98 -7.92 20.87 10.93
C ASP A 98 -8.87 20.79 12.13
N THR A 99 -10.03 21.42 11.99
CA THR A 99 -11.06 21.45 13.02
C THR A 99 -12.29 20.61 12.71
N LYS A 100 -12.34 19.94 11.55
CA LYS A 100 -13.56 19.27 11.05
C LYS A 100 -13.67 17.81 11.48
N GLU A 101 -12.55 17.09 11.57
CA GLU A 101 -12.52 15.67 11.93
C GLU A 101 -12.04 15.46 13.37
N PHE A 102 -12.50 14.36 13.99
CA PHE A 102 -12.03 13.90 15.32
C PHE A 102 -12.16 14.94 16.46
N THR A 103 -13.25 15.71 16.46
CA THR A 103 -13.53 16.76 17.47
C THR A 103 -13.35 16.29 18.92
N GLU A 104 -13.85 15.10 19.26
CA GLU A 104 -13.73 14.56 20.63
C GLU A 104 -12.28 14.24 21.02
N LEU A 105 -11.52 13.60 20.13
CA LEU A 105 -10.08 13.31 20.36
C LEU A 105 -9.25 14.58 20.46
N ARG A 106 -9.62 15.62 19.70
CA ARG A 106 -8.97 16.93 19.77
C ARG A 106 -9.17 17.59 21.13
N GLU A 107 -10.39 17.54 21.67
CA GLU A 107 -10.70 18.10 22.98
C GLU A 107 -9.93 17.36 24.09
N ASP A 108 -9.91 16.02 24.05
CA ASP A 108 -9.12 15.19 24.97
C ASP A 108 -7.61 15.48 24.86
N LEU A 109 -7.10 15.68 23.64
CA LEU A 109 -5.69 16.07 23.41
C LEU A 109 -5.38 17.43 24.02
N PHE A 110 -6.25 18.44 23.84
CA PHE A 110 -6.06 19.77 24.41
C PHE A 110 -6.13 19.76 25.94
N GLU A 111 -7.02 18.95 26.52
CA GLU A 111 -7.11 18.73 27.96
C GLU A 111 -5.81 18.09 28.50
N LYS A 112 -5.37 16.97 27.90
CA LYS A 112 -4.13 16.28 28.30
C LYS A 112 -2.89 17.15 28.17
N LEU A 113 -2.81 17.94 27.09
CA LEU A 113 -1.70 18.86 26.85
C LEU A 113 -1.85 20.19 27.59
N GLN A 114 -2.94 20.40 28.35
CA GLN A 114 -3.25 21.65 29.07
C GLN A 114 -3.14 22.89 28.18
N ILE A 115 -3.55 22.76 26.92
CA ILE A 115 -3.56 23.87 25.97
C ILE A 115 -4.81 24.69 26.27
N LYS A 116 -4.64 25.89 26.83
CA LYS A 116 -5.73 26.87 26.96
C LYS A 116 -6.15 27.34 25.57
N TYR A 117 -7.14 26.68 25.00
CA TYR A 117 -7.81 27.16 23.80
C TYR A 117 -8.88 28.17 24.24
N ASN A 118 -8.58 29.47 24.11
CA ASN A 118 -9.59 30.50 24.35
C ASN A 118 -10.58 30.48 23.17
N THR A 119 -11.72 29.83 23.35
CA THR A 119 -12.86 29.92 22.44
C THR A 119 -13.32 31.36 22.20
N ILE A 120 -13.08 32.26 23.16
CA ILE A 120 -13.41 33.68 23.12
C ILE A 120 -12.66 34.43 22.00
N ASP A 121 -11.39 34.10 21.72
CA ASP A 121 -10.64 34.80 20.67
C ASP A 121 -11.16 34.43 19.28
N ASN A 122 -11.65 33.20 19.09
CA ASN A 122 -12.20 32.76 17.81
C ASN A 122 -13.55 33.40 17.49
N GLU A 123 -14.40 33.64 18.48
CA GLU A 123 -15.68 34.33 18.25
C GLU A 123 -15.43 35.79 17.81
N VAL A 124 -14.51 36.47 18.47
CA VAL A 124 -14.10 37.84 18.10
C VAL A 124 -13.40 37.89 16.74
N ILE A 125 -12.56 36.89 16.42
CA ILE A 125 -11.90 36.78 15.11
C ILE A 125 -12.92 36.46 14.01
N PHE A 126 -13.88 35.57 14.26
CA PHE A 126 -14.95 35.20 13.32
C PHE A 126 -15.89 36.37 13.03
N ASP A 127 -16.26 37.15 14.06
CA ASP A 127 -17.06 38.36 13.90
C ASP A 127 -16.31 39.44 13.08
N LYS A 128 -14.99 39.59 13.30
CA LYS A 128 -14.16 40.48 12.49
C LYS A 128 -14.06 39.99 11.04
N LEU A 129 -13.87 38.69 10.81
CA LEU A 129 -13.85 38.08 9.48
C LEU A 129 -15.17 38.31 8.73
N LYS A 130 -16.31 38.07 9.39
CA LYS A 130 -17.65 38.31 8.84
C LYS A 130 -17.88 39.80 8.52
N SER A 131 -17.31 40.69 9.32
CA SER A 131 -17.32 42.13 9.06
C SER A 131 -16.49 42.51 7.82
N TYR A 132 -15.34 41.86 7.61
CA TYR A 132 -14.50 42.09 6.44
C TYR A 132 -15.13 41.55 5.15
N ASP A 133 -15.72 40.35 5.18
CA ASP A 133 -16.42 39.76 4.04
C ASP A 133 -17.54 40.67 3.53
N LYS A 134 -18.38 41.16 4.46
CA LYS A 134 -19.46 42.09 4.11
C LYS A 134 -18.96 43.41 3.51
N LYS A 135 -17.78 43.88 3.94
CA LYS A 135 -17.15 45.08 3.35
C LYS A 135 -16.63 44.80 1.95
N PHE A 136 -16.13 43.60 1.70
CA PHE A 136 -15.63 43.17 0.40
C PHE A 136 -16.77 43.09 -0.63
N ASP A 137 -17.89 42.45 -0.28
CA ASP A 137 -19.08 42.38 -1.14
C ASP A 137 -19.60 43.78 -1.52
N MET A 138 -19.59 44.71 -0.55
CA MET A 138 -20.01 46.08 -0.78
C MET A 138 -19.04 46.86 -1.68
N LEU A 139 -17.75 46.53 -1.65
CA LEU A 139 -16.73 47.11 -2.55
C LEU A 139 -16.87 46.55 -3.96
N GLU A 140 -17.03 45.24 -4.11
CA GLU A 140 -17.23 44.58 -5.40
C GLU A 140 -18.48 45.12 -6.11
N GLY A 141 -19.60 45.24 -5.39
CA GLY A 141 -20.82 45.83 -5.93
C GLY A 141 -20.70 47.31 -6.31
N LYS A 142 -19.79 48.07 -5.68
CA LYS A 142 -19.48 49.45 -6.08
C LYS A 142 -18.58 49.48 -7.32
N LEU A 143 -17.62 48.57 -7.42
CA LEU A 143 -16.72 48.46 -8.56
C LEU A 143 -17.50 48.14 -9.84
N GLY A 144 -18.39 47.14 -9.81
CA GLY A 144 -19.20 46.79 -10.97
C GLY A 144 -20.18 47.89 -11.42
N LYS A 145 -20.62 48.76 -10.51
CA LYS A 145 -21.39 49.97 -10.87
C LYS A 145 -20.52 51.00 -11.58
N LEU A 146 -19.27 51.14 -11.14
CA LEU A 146 -18.32 52.10 -11.72
C LEU A 146 -17.89 51.68 -13.13
N GLU A 147 -17.67 50.38 -13.33
CA GLU A 147 -17.35 49.79 -14.64
C GLU A 147 -18.46 50.05 -15.66
N LYS A 148 -19.72 49.78 -15.30
CA LYS A 148 -20.88 50.10 -16.17
C LYS A 148 -20.97 51.58 -16.55
N LEU A 149 -20.71 52.48 -15.60
CA LEU A 149 -20.70 53.92 -15.86
C LEU A 149 -19.56 54.36 -16.78
N LEU A 150 -18.45 53.61 -16.79
CA LEU A 150 -17.31 53.88 -17.67
C LEU A 150 -17.59 53.39 -19.10
N GLU A 151 -18.20 52.21 -19.24
CA GLU A 151 -18.66 51.66 -20.53
C GLU A 151 -19.71 52.59 -21.18
N GLU A 152 -20.72 53.03 -20.43
CA GLU A 152 -21.74 53.97 -20.92
C GLU A 152 -21.18 55.34 -21.34
N LYS A 153 -20.02 55.73 -20.80
CA LYS A 153 -19.31 56.96 -21.19
C LYS A 153 -18.40 56.80 -22.40
N HIS A 154 -17.93 55.59 -22.69
CA HIS A 154 -17.10 55.30 -23.86
C HIS A 154 -17.91 55.02 -25.13
N GLU A 155 -19.21 54.71 -25.01
CA GLU A 155 -20.15 54.55 -26.13
C GLU A 155 -20.83 55.86 -26.60
N LYS A 156 -20.52 57.02 -26.00
CA LYS A 156 -20.98 58.36 -26.40
C LYS A 156 -19.86 59.22 -26.96
#